data_AF-A0A285Z0S9-F1
#
_entry.id   AF-A0A285Z0S9-F1
#
_cell.length_a   1.000
_cell.length_b   1.000
_cell.length_c   1.000
_cell.angle_alpha   90.00
_cell.angle_beta   90.00
_cell.angle_gamma   90.00
#
_symmetry.space_group_name_H-M   'P 1'
#
loop_
_entity.id
_entity.type
_entity.pdbx_description
1 polymer ?
#
loop_
_entity_poly.entity_id
_entity_poly.type
_entity_poly.pdbx_seq_one_letter_code
_entity_poly.pdbx_strand_id
1 'polypeptide(L)'
;MRMTLLAAVLCLGVGIPACSVGPTEQEIIDGLEQQLQSVEGGWTGTASAGSQLTLDFQLQAGAGNALTGSGTMREQPGAAAVPITVTGTFNRPALSLTFSGMTYQGHAVQGTISGSYTTVGGVAGTLLLTGAGYSNSVQVLLQEK
;
A
#
# COMPACT_ATOMS: atom_id res chain seq x y z
N MET A 1 -45.70 -1.08 52.06
CA MET A 1 -45.14 0.01 52.88
C MET A 1 -43.71 -0.36 53.25
N ARG A 2 -42.74 0.57 53.10
CA ARG A 2 -41.32 0.59 53.56
C ARG A 2 -40.67 -0.76 54.03
N MET A 3 -39.59 -1.27 53.40
CA MET A 3 -38.17 -0.78 53.44
C MET A 3 -37.50 -1.08 54.81
N THR A 4 -36.21 -1.45 54.95
CA THR A 4 -35.08 -1.47 53.99
C THR A 4 -34.77 -2.89 53.43
N LEU A 5 -33.62 -3.60 53.52
CA LEU A 5 -32.31 -3.45 54.20
C LEU A 5 -31.18 -4.18 53.41
N LEU A 6 -29.91 -3.99 53.83
CA LEU A 6 -28.68 -4.43 53.14
C LEU A 6 -28.30 -5.90 53.37
N ALA A 7 -27.57 -6.48 52.41
CA ALA A 7 -26.53 -7.47 52.66
C ALA A 7 -25.25 -7.07 51.87
N ALA A 8 -24.27 -6.47 52.54
CA ALA A 8 -23.00 -6.09 51.94
C ALA A 8 -21.94 -7.17 52.20
N VAL A 9 -21.44 -7.82 51.14
CA VAL A 9 -20.38 -8.83 51.24
C VAL A 9 -19.02 -8.17 51.01
N LEU A 10 -18.26 -7.97 52.10
CA LEU A 10 -16.98 -7.28 52.09
C LEU A 10 -15.81 -8.25 51.81
N CYS A 11 -15.56 -8.55 50.53
CA CYS A 11 -14.43 -9.41 50.14
C CYS A 11 -13.09 -8.65 50.11
N LEU A 12 -12.48 -8.46 51.29
CA LEU A 12 -11.05 -8.13 51.39
C LEU A 12 -10.21 -9.41 51.17
N GLY A 13 -9.91 -9.70 49.91
CA GLY A 13 -9.06 -10.84 49.48
C GLY A 13 -7.69 -10.37 48.99
N VAL A 14 -6.63 -11.07 49.40
CA VAL A 14 -5.24 -10.68 49.10
C VAL A 14 -4.83 -11.03 47.68
N GLY A 15 -4.26 -10.05 46.97
CA GLY A 15 -3.12 -10.25 46.05
C GLY A 15 -3.31 -11.20 44.87
N ILE A 16 -3.82 -10.67 43.76
CA ILE A 16 -3.41 -11.11 42.42
C ILE A 16 -2.86 -9.85 41.72
N PRO A 17 -1.57 -9.80 41.29
CA PRO A 17 -1.14 -8.76 40.38
C PRO A 17 -1.96 -8.93 39.10
N ALA A 18 -2.70 -7.90 38.68
CA ALA A 18 -3.63 -8.01 37.55
C ALA A 18 -2.90 -8.66 36.36
N CYS A 19 -3.31 -9.89 36.02
CA CYS A 19 -2.68 -10.64 34.93
C CYS A 19 -2.69 -9.74 33.71
N SER A 20 -1.54 -9.60 33.05
CA SER A 20 -1.43 -8.85 31.80
C SER A 20 -2.28 -9.56 30.76
N VAL A 21 -3.55 -9.15 30.68
CA VAL A 21 -4.39 -9.42 29.52
C VAL A 21 -3.59 -8.98 28.31
N GLY A 22 -3.40 -9.90 27.37
CA GLY A 22 -2.84 -9.56 26.07
C GLY A 22 -3.71 -8.49 25.40
N PRO A 23 -3.20 -7.84 24.34
CA PRO A 23 -4.00 -6.88 23.58
C PRO A 23 -5.36 -7.52 23.26
N THR A 24 -6.43 -6.80 23.57
CA THR A 24 -7.79 -7.27 23.34
C THR A 24 -7.99 -7.59 21.86
N GLU A 25 -9.01 -8.38 21.53
CA GLU A 25 -9.34 -8.68 20.13
C GLU A 25 -9.51 -7.40 19.31
N GLN A 26 -10.07 -6.34 19.91
CA GLN A 26 -10.15 -5.01 19.31
C GLN A 26 -8.77 -4.34 19.16
N GLU A 27 -7.89 -4.35 20.16
CA GLU A 27 -6.53 -3.79 20.01
C GLU A 27 -5.65 -4.58 19.02
N ILE A 28 -5.93 -5.87 18.82
CA ILE A 28 -5.31 -6.68 17.75
C ILE A 28 -5.88 -6.27 16.39
N ILE A 29 -7.20 -6.07 16.26
CA ILE A 29 -7.83 -5.60 15.03
C ILE A 29 -7.37 -4.17 14.70
N ASP A 30 -7.49 -3.22 15.62
CA ASP A 30 -7.06 -1.82 15.48
C ASP A 30 -5.55 -1.73 15.22
N GLY A 31 -4.75 -2.57 15.89
CA GLY A 31 -3.29 -2.65 15.70
C GLY A 31 -2.89 -3.24 14.36
N LEU A 32 -3.64 -4.23 13.86
CA LEU A 32 -3.53 -4.69 12.48
C LEU A 32 -3.97 -3.56 11.54
N GLU A 33 -5.13 -2.93 11.72
CA GLU A 33 -5.67 -1.86 10.87
C GLU A 33 -4.77 -0.63 10.80
N GLN A 34 -4.03 -0.29 11.87
CA GLN A 34 -2.97 0.71 11.83
C GLN A 34 -1.75 0.27 11.00
N GLN A 35 -1.41 -1.02 10.98
CA GLN A 35 -0.42 -1.59 10.05
C GLN A 35 -1.00 -1.76 8.62
N LEU A 36 -2.33 -1.74 8.47
CA LEU A 36 -3.06 -1.74 7.20
C LEU A 36 -3.18 -0.32 6.63
N GLN A 37 -2.07 0.42 6.56
CA GLN A 37 -1.98 1.76 5.95
C GLN A 37 -2.81 1.91 4.67
N SER A 38 -3.41 3.09 4.49
CA SER A 38 -3.99 3.49 3.21
C SER A 38 -2.88 3.58 2.17
N VAL A 39 -3.12 2.99 0.99
CA VAL A 39 -2.19 3.02 -0.16
C VAL A 39 -2.14 4.38 -0.88
N GLU A 40 -2.71 5.41 -0.26
CA GLU A 40 -2.72 6.80 -0.72
C GLU A 40 -1.42 7.53 -0.37
N GLY A 41 -1.25 8.73 -0.93
CA GLY A 41 -0.06 9.54 -0.69
C GLY A 41 1.09 9.19 -1.64
N GLY A 42 2.32 9.40 -1.17
CA GLY A 42 3.51 9.39 -2.03
C GLY A 42 4.14 8.03 -2.21
N TRP A 43 4.49 7.70 -3.46
CA TRP A 43 5.14 6.47 -3.85
C TRP A 43 6.41 6.73 -4.68
N THR A 44 7.39 5.87 -4.50
CA THR A 44 8.53 5.69 -5.42
C THR A 44 8.49 4.29 -6.01
N GLY A 45 9.05 4.13 -7.21
CA GLY A 45 9.30 2.82 -7.82
C GLY A 45 10.69 2.77 -8.39
N THR A 46 11.42 1.68 -8.14
CA THR A 46 12.73 1.42 -8.76
C THR A 46 12.75 0.06 -9.44
N ALA A 47 13.31 0.01 -10.65
CA ALA A 47 13.53 -1.24 -11.35
C ALA A 47 14.85 -1.90 -10.94
N SER A 48 14.83 -3.23 -10.79
CA SER A 48 16.03 -4.03 -10.50
C SER A 48 16.73 -4.47 -11.79
N ALA A 49 18.07 -4.45 -11.77
CA ALA A 49 19.01 -4.97 -12.77
C ALA A 49 18.88 -4.43 -14.22
N GLY A 50 19.94 -3.76 -14.70
CA GLY A 50 20.13 -3.41 -16.12
C GLY A 50 19.27 -2.25 -16.65
N SER A 51 18.04 -2.08 -16.17
CA SER A 51 17.16 -0.96 -16.52
C SER A 51 17.00 -0.02 -15.33
N GLN A 52 17.64 1.15 -15.34
CA GLN A 52 17.48 2.16 -14.29
C GLN A 52 16.20 2.98 -14.48
N LEU A 53 15.05 2.31 -14.45
CA LEU A 53 13.74 2.97 -14.45
C LEU A 53 13.39 3.45 -13.03
N THR A 54 12.96 4.70 -12.92
CA THR A 54 12.39 5.29 -11.69
C THR A 54 10.97 5.77 -11.95
N LEU A 55 10.06 5.49 -11.03
CA LEU A 55 8.70 6.02 -10.96
C LEU A 55 8.56 6.87 -9.70
N ASP A 56 7.84 7.98 -9.76
CA ASP A 56 7.54 8.84 -8.62
C ASP A 56 6.12 9.41 -8.78
N PHE A 57 5.18 9.05 -7.91
CA PHE A 57 3.77 9.37 -8.09
C PHE A 57 3.02 9.56 -6.76
N GLN A 58 1.80 10.09 -6.85
CA GLN A 58 0.84 10.17 -5.76
C GLN A 58 -0.36 9.27 -6.06
N LEU A 59 -0.89 8.58 -5.05
CA LEU A 59 -2.15 7.83 -5.12
C LEU A 59 -3.24 8.47 -4.24
N GLN A 60 -4.48 8.32 -4.68
CA GLN A 60 -5.71 8.81 -4.03
C GLN A 60 -6.81 7.76 -4.18
N ALA A 61 -7.62 7.56 -3.14
CA ALA A 61 -8.73 6.62 -3.16
C ALA A 61 -9.89 7.11 -4.03
N GLY A 62 -10.40 6.22 -4.88
CA GLY A 62 -11.65 6.38 -5.61
C GLY A 62 -12.80 5.62 -4.95
N ALA A 63 -13.97 5.68 -5.56
CA ALA A 63 -15.11 4.87 -5.12
C ALA A 63 -14.87 3.37 -5.37
N GLY A 64 -15.23 2.52 -4.39
CA GLY A 64 -15.29 1.07 -4.56
C GLY A 64 -13.95 0.40 -4.90
N ASN A 65 -12.96 0.52 -4.00
CA ASN A 65 -11.61 -0.06 -4.12
C ASN A 65 -10.77 0.42 -5.32
N ALA A 66 -11.26 1.40 -6.09
CA ALA A 66 -10.52 2.05 -7.16
C ALA A 66 -9.44 2.99 -6.62
N LEU A 67 -8.39 3.19 -7.40
CA LEU A 67 -7.30 4.14 -7.14
C LEU A 67 -7.05 4.99 -8.37
N THR A 68 -6.71 6.25 -8.14
CA THR A 68 -6.26 7.19 -9.17
C THR A 68 -5.01 7.93 -8.69
N GLY A 69 -4.17 8.35 -9.62
CA GLY A 69 -2.92 9.03 -9.29
C GLY A 69 -2.26 9.70 -10.48
N SER A 70 -1.21 10.46 -10.20
CA SER A 70 -0.37 11.09 -11.21
C SER A 70 1.06 11.24 -10.69
N GLY A 71 2.01 11.42 -11.60
CA GLY A 71 3.42 11.49 -11.24
C GLY A 71 4.33 11.65 -12.44
N THR A 72 5.55 11.12 -12.31
CA THR A 72 6.53 11.06 -13.40
C THR A 72 7.27 9.71 -13.47
N MET A 73 7.80 9.44 -14.66
CA MET A 73 8.67 8.33 -15.02
C MET A 73 10.03 8.90 -15.47
N ARG A 74 11.14 8.29 -15.07
CA ARG A 74 12.49 8.64 -15.56
C ARG A 74 13.28 7.38 -15.91
N GLU A 75 13.77 7.30 -17.15
CA GLU A 75 14.74 6.28 -17.57
C GLU A 75 16.15 6.84 -17.39
N GLN A 76 16.98 6.31 -16.49
CA GLN A 76 18.40 6.72 -16.44
C GLN A 76 19.21 5.93 -17.49
N PRO A 77 20.23 6.52 -18.16
CA PRO A 77 20.82 7.84 -17.91
C PRO A 77 20.10 9.03 -18.56
N GLY A 78 18.89 8.86 -19.10
CA GLY A 78 18.04 9.96 -19.55
C GLY A 78 17.65 10.92 -18.40
N ALA A 79 17.85 12.21 -18.62
CA ALA A 79 17.61 13.23 -17.60
C ALA A 79 16.12 13.64 -17.46
N ALA A 80 15.36 13.56 -18.55
CA ALA A 80 13.99 14.05 -18.60
C ALA A 80 13.04 13.12 -17.82
N ALA A 81 12.15 13.72 -17.02
CA ALA A 81 11.04 13.03 -16.39
C ALA A 81 9.77 13.23 -17.25
N VAL A 82 9.12 12.13 -17.62
CA VAL A 82 7.89 12.11 -18.44
C VAL A 82 6.67 12.04 -17.49
N PRO A 83 5.63 12.86 -17.67
CA PRO A 83 4.43 12.81 -16.82
C PRO A 83 3.65 11.51 -17.05
N ILE A 84 3.12 10.93 -15.98
CA ILE A 84 2.31 9.71 -16.01
C ILE A 84 0.98 9.87 -15.26
N THR A 85 -0.05 9.19 -15.75
CA THR A 85 -1.32 8.99 -15.04
C THR A 85 -1.39 7.55 -14.55
N VAL A 86 -1.76 7.37 -13.30
CA VAL A 86 -1.90 6.08 -12.62
C VAL A 86 -3.38 5.80 -12.38
N THR A 87 -3.83 4.60 -12.70
CA THR A 87 -5.12 4.06 -12.25
C THR A 87 -4.90 2.67 -11.65
N GLY A 88 -5.81 2.20 -10.80
CA GLY A 88 -5.64 0.88 -10.21
C GLY A 88 -6.79 0.43 -9.34
N THR A 89 -6.58 -0.71 -8.70
CA THR A 89 -7.46 -1.24 -7.66
C THR A 89 -6.65 -1.80 -6.50
N PHE A 90 -7.22 -1.70 -5.30
CA PHE A 90 -6.66 -2.29 -4.09
C PHE A 90 -7.69 -3.21 -3.44
N ASN A 91 -7.37 -4.50 -3.35
CA ASN A 91 -8.18 -5.48 -2.65
C ASN A 91 -7.25 -6.33 -1.77
N ARG A 92 -7.08 -5.88 -0.52
CA ARG A 92 -5.97 -6.29 0.36
C ARG A 92 -5.81 -7.82 0.44
N PRO A 93 -4.59 -8.38 0.27
CA PRO A 93 -3.30 -7.70 0.11
C PRO A 93 -2.93 -7.34 -1.34
N ALA A 94 -3.78 -7.60 -2.34
CA ALA A 94 -3.43 -7.35 -3.73
C ALA A 94 -3.54 -5.86 -4.10
N LEU A 95 -2.46 -5.31 -4.66
CA LEU A 95 -2.47 -4.03 -5.36
C LEU A 95 -2.23 -4.27 -6.85
N SER A 96 -3.00 -3.61 -7.71
CA SER A 96 -2.77 -3.60 -9.15
C SER A 96 -2.85 -2.18 -9.69
N LEU A 97 -1.75 -1.69 -10.28
CA LEU A 97 -1.64 -0.35 -10.85
C LEU A 97 -1.35 -0.43 -12.35
N THR A 98 -1.92 0.52 -13.09
CA THR A 98 -1.67 0.74 -14.51
C THR A 98 -1.20 2.18 -14.72
N PHE A 99 -0.03 2.31 -15.34
CA PHE A 99 0.64 3.56 -15.68
C PHE A 99 0.43 3.87 -17.17
N SER A 100 0.09 5.11 -17.47
CA SER A 100 -0.20 5.58 -18.83
C SER A 100 0.47 6.93 -19.09
N GLY A 101 0.74 7.24 -20.36
CA GLY A 101 1.57 8.39 -20.77
C GLY A 101 3.07 8.11 -20.75
N MET A 102 3.48 6.86 -20.55
CA MET A 102 4.88 6.46 -20.47
C MET A 102 5.58 6.39 -21.84
N THR A 103 6.86 6.74 -21.86
CA THR A 103 7.78 6.47 -22.95
C THR A 103 8.94 5.65 -22.39
N TYR A 104 9.28 4.53 -23.04
CA TYR A 104 10.38 3.66 -22.65
C TYR A 104 11.23 3.33 -23.88
N GLN A 105 12.54 3.60 -23.83
CA GLN A 105 13.49 3.47 -24.95
C GLN A 105 13.01 4.17 -26.24
N GLY A 106 12.29 5.29 -26.09
CA GLY A 106 11.71 6.05 -27.21
C GLY A 106 10.36 5.52 -27.74
N HIS A 107 9.85 4.40 -27.23
CA HIS A 107 8.54 3.86 -27.58
C HIS A 107 7.46 4.32 -26.58
N ALA A 108 6.32 4.81 -27.07
CA ALA A 108 5.15 5.07 -26.23
C ALA A 108 4.54 3.74 -25.75
N VAL A 109 4.35 3.61 -24.43
CA VAL A 109 3.91 2.36 -23.78
C VAL A 109 2.88 2.61 -22.66
N GLN A 110 2.05 1.60 -22.41
CA GLN A 110 1.33 1.42 -21.16
C GLN A 110 2.11 0.45 -20.28
N GLY A 111 2.00 0.58 -18.95
CA GLY A 111 2.60 -0.36 -18.02
C GLY A 111 1.61 -0.86 -17.00
N THR A 112 1.59 -2.15 -16.70
CA THR A 112 0.78 -2.72 -15.60
C THR A 112 1.67 -3.47 -14.63
N ILE A 113 1.52 -3.19 -13.33
CA ILE A 113 2.13 -3.94 -12.24
C ILE A 113 1.03 -4.51 -11.33
N SER A 114 1.20 -5.74 -10.90
CA SER A 114 0.35 -6.37 -9.90
C SER A 114 1.24 -7.11 -8.89
N GLY A 115 0.91 -7.02 -7.61
CA GLY A 115 1.70 -7.64 -6.55
C GLY A 115 1.00 -7.64 -5.21
N SER A 116 1.64 -8.27 -4.22
CA SER A 116 1.20 -8.21 -2.83
C SER A 116 1.75 -6.94 -2.19
N TYR A 117 0.86 -6.13 -1.63
CA TYR A 117 1.20 -5.00 -0.77
C TYR A 117 1.40 -5.49 0.67
N THR A 118 2.63 -5.36 1.16
CA THR A 118 2.99 -5.62 2.56
C THR A 118 3.81 -4.45 3.07
N THR A 119 3.40 -3.84 4.18
CA THR A 119 3.91 -2.53 4.65
C THR A 119 5.43 -2.51 4.89
N VAL A 120 6.04 -3.67 5.20
CA VAL A 120 7.49 -3.84 5.41
C VAL A 120 8.31 -3.82 4.11
N GLY A 121 7.69 -4.03 2.94
CA GLY A 121 8.37 -4.09 1.64
C GLY A 121 7.71 -3.28 0.51
N GLY A 122 6.54 -2.69 0.73
CA GLY A 122 5.74 -2.05 -0.31
C GLY A 122 5.13 -3.08 -1.28
N VAL A 123 5.31 -2.90 -2.59
CA VAL A 123 4.87 -3.85 -3.63
C VAL A 123 6.03 -4.23 -4.53
N ALA A 124 6.50 -5.46 -4.41
CA ALA A 124 7.37 -6.08 -5.41
C ALA A 124 6.52 -6.75 -6.51
N GLY A 125 6.86 -6.54 -7.77
CA GLY A 125 6.16 -7.17 -8.89
C GLY A 125 6.85 -6.97 -10.24
N THR A 126 6.27 -7.54 -11.30
CA THR A 126 6.71 -7.30 -12.67
C THR A 126 5.86 -6.19 -13.28
N LEU A 127 6.49 -5.10 -13.70
CA LEU A 127 5.92 -4.09 -14.57
C LEU A 127 5.96 -4.62 -16.02
N LEU A 128 4.80 -4.98 -16.55
CA LEU A 128 4.62 -5.37 -17.94
C LEU A 128 4.42 -4.12 -18.79
N LEU A 129 5.40 -3.78 -19.64
CA LEU A 129 5.35 -2.66 -20.57
C LEU A 129 4.84 -3.14 -21.92
N THR A 130 3.82 -2.49 -22.48
CA THR A 130 3.21 -2.86 -23.78
C THR A 130 2.94 -1.63 -24.65
N GLY A 131 3.14 -1.77 -25.96
CA GLY A 131 2.94 -0.71 -26.94
C GLY A 131 2.85 -1.25 -28.36
N ALA A 132 2.68 -0.37 -29.35
CA ALA A 132 2.56 -0.77 -30.75
C ALA A 132 3.86 -1.42 -31.25
N GLY A 133 3.84 -2.74 -31.45
CA GLY A 133 5.02 -3.53 -31.83
C GLY A 133 6.07 -3.72 -30.71
N TYR A 134 5.73 -3.37 -29.46
CA TYR A 134 6.65 -3.40 -28.32
C TYR A 134 6.04 -4.14 -27.13
N SER A 135 6.81 -5.02 -26.49
CA SER A 135 6.48 -5.60 -25.19
C SER A 135 7.75 -5.93 -24.41
N ASN A 136 7.78 -5.62 -23.11
CA ASN A 136 8.91 -5.86 -22.23
C ASN A 136 8.44 -6.11 -20.78
N SER A 137 9.28 -6.71 -19.95
CA SER A 137 8.97 -7.06 -18.56
C SER A 137 10.11 -6.61 -17.65
N VAL A 138 9.80 -5.75 -16.69
CA VAL A 138 10.79 -5.16 -15.77
C VAL A 138 10.39 -5.51 -14.34
N GLN A 139 11.30 -6.06 -13.54
CA GLN A 139 11.07 -6.22 -12.10
C GLN A 139 11.14 -4.86 -11.43
N VAL A 140 10.12 -4.52 -10.63
CA VAL A 140 9.99 -3.22 -9.95
C VAL A 140 9.63 -3.43 -8.48
N LEU A 141 10.27 -2.66 -7.61
CA LEU A 141 9.89 -2.48 -6.22
C LEU A 141 9.25 -1.09 -6.07
N LEU A 142 7.97 -1.05 -5.67
CA LEU A 142 7.26 0.16 -5.27
C LEU A 142 7.30 0.31 -3.75
N GLN A 143 7.58 1.51 -3.25
CA GLN A 143 7.64 1.83 -1.82
C GLN A 143 6.96 3.18 -1.54
N GLU A 144 6.30 3.30 -0.39
CA GLU A 144 5.75 4.56 0.11
C GLU A 144 6.85 5.54 0.55
N LYS A 145 6.48 6.81 0.78
CA LYS A 145 7.38 7.94 1.11
C LYS A 145 7.20 8.46 2.54
#